data_AF-A0A4Q2XL86-F1
#
_entry.id   AF-A0A4Q2XL86-F1
#
_cell.length_a   1.000
_cell.length_b   1.000
_cell.length_c   1.000
_cell.angle_alpha   90.00
_cell.angle_beta   90.00
_cell.angle_gamma   90.00
#
_symmetry.space_group_name_H-M   'P 1'
#
loop_
_entity.id
_entity.type
_entity.pdbx_description
1 polymer ?
#
loop_
_entity_poly.entity_id
_entity_poly.type
_entity_poly.pdbx_seq_one_letter_code
_entity_poly.pdbx_strand_id
1 'polypeptide(L)'
;MNYQVFARKYRPQTFDDVLGQDHVVRTLRNAITQNRLAHAYLFVGPRGTGKTSTARIFAKALNCPGGPKVDFDPNDPICVEIAEGRSLD
;
A
#
# COMPACT_ATOMS: atom_id res chain seq x y z
N MET A 1 -24.31 14.42 2.65
CA MET A 1 -23.29 13.48 3.14
C MET A 1 -23.50 12.15 2.44
N ASN A 2 -22.53 11.69 1.66
CA ASN A 2 -22.64 10.43 0.93
C ASN A 2 -22.28 9.27 1.87
N TYR A 3 -23.15 8.26 1.99
CA TYR A 3 -22.87 7.09 2.81
C TYR A 3 -21.74 6.27 2.19
N GLN A 4 -20.72 5.94 2.98
CA GLN A 4 -19.60 5.10 2.56
C GLN A 4 -19.52 3.85 3.43
N VAL A 5 -19.43 2.68 2.81
CA VAL A 5 -19.26 1.40 3.50
C VAL A 5 -17.95 1.39 4.30
N PHE A 6 -17.98 0.82 5.52
CA PHE A 6 -16.83 0.78 6.43
C PHE A 6 -15.58 0.16 5.81
N ALA A 7 -15.74 -0.89 5.00
CA ALA A 7 -14.64 -1.54 4.31
C ALA A 7 -13.87 -0.61 3.34
N ARG A 8 -14.49 0.48 2.87
CA ARG A 8 -13.81 1.52 2.11
C ARG A 8 -13.30 2.65 3.01
N LYS A 9 -14.10 3.07 3.99
CA LYS A 9 -13.76 4.17 4.91
C LYS A 9 -12.50 3.89 5.73
N TYR A 10 -12.35 2.65 6.21
CA TYR A 10 -11.22 2.23 7.06
C TYR A 10 -10.19 1.39 6.32
N ARG A 11 -10.11 1.52 5.00
CA ARG A 11 -9.09 0.81 4.23
C ARG A 11 -7.70 1.37 4.62
N PRO A 12 -6.74 0.52 5.02
CA PRO A 12 -5.38 0.94 5.38
C PRO A 12 -4.74 1.81 4.29
N GLN A 13 -4.09 2.91 4.69
CA GLN A 13 -3.48 3.86 3.75
C GLN A 13 -1.95 3.81 3.77
N THR A 14 -1.38 3.46 4.92
CA THR A 14 0.05 3.32 5.16
C THR A 14 0.38 1.92 5.67
N PHE A 15 1.68 1.60 5.78
CA PHE A 15 2.11 0.33 6.34
C PHE A 15 1.73 0.14 7.82
N ASP A 16 1.64 1.23 8.60
CA ASP A 16 1.29 1.19 10.02
C ASP A 16 -0.20 0.90 10.26
N ASP A 17 -1.04 1.15 9.26
CA ASP A 17 -2.47 0.85 9.32
C ASP A 17 -2.79 -0.64 9.05
N VAL A 18 -1.79 -1.43 8.64
CA VAL A 18 -1.98 -2.85 8.28
C VAL A 18 -1.94 -3.71 9.53
N LEU A 19 -3.08 -4.32 9.88
CA LEU A 19 -3.20 -5.14 11.07
C LEU A 19 -2.89 -6.63 10.81
N GLY A 20 -2.10 -7.23 11.70
CA GLY A 20 -1.86 -8.69 11.76
C GLY A 20 -0.97 -9.26 10.64
N GLN A 21 -0.25 -8.42 9.91
CA GLN A 21 0.64 -8.81 8.81
C GLN A 21 2.08 -8.30 9.03
N ASP A 22 2.55 -8.26 10.27
CA ASP A 22 3.81 -7.61 10.66
C ASP A 22 5.02 -8.14 9.90
N HIS A 23 5.10 -9.45 9.69
CA HIS A 23 6.18 -10.08 8.92
C HIS A 23 6.20 -9.63 7.45
N VAL A 24 5.02 -9.50 6.83
CA VAL A 24 4.90 -9.05 5.43
C VAL A 24 5.27 -7.57 5.34
N VAL A 25 4.71 -6.74 6.23
CA VAL A 25 5.01 -5.29 6.28
C VAL A 25 6.51 -5.07 6.47
N ARG A 26 7.14 -5.75 7.43
CA ARG A 26 8.58 -5.66 7.67
C ARG A 26 9.39 -6.04 6.43
N THR A 27 9.00 -7.10 5.72
CA THR A 27 9.70 -7.55 4.51
C THR A 27 9.65 -6.49 3.40
N LEU A 28 8.48 -5.89 3.17
CA LEU A 28 8.31 -4.84 2.17
C LEU A 28 9.04 -3.55 2.54
N ARG A 29 8.97 -3.13 3.81
CA ARG A 29 9.75 -1.99 4.34
C ARG A 29 11.25 -2.20 4.15
N ASN A 30 11.75 -3.39 4.43
CA ASN A 30 13.15 -3.74 4.24
C ASN A 30 13.55 -3.71 2.76
N ALA A 31 12.70 -4.23 1.86
CA ALA A 31 12.98 -4.21 0.43
C ALA A 31 13.14 -2.77 -0.11
N ILE A 32 12.30 -1.84 0.36
CA ILE A 32 12.40 -0.41 0.00
C ILE A 32 13.66 0.21 0.60
N THR A 33 13.85 0.10 1.91
CA THR A 33 14.97 0.76 2.62
C THR A 33 16.34 0.25 2.19
N GLN A 34 16.44 -1.03 1.79
CA GLN A 34 17.68 -1.62 1.30
C GLN A 34 17.85 -1.49 -0.22
N ASN A 35 16.90 -0.86 -0.91
CA ASN A 35 16.86 -0.78 -2.37
C ASN A 35 17.00 -2.17 -3.05
N ARG A 36 16.30 -3.18 -2.51
CA ARG A 36 16.28 -4.57 -2.99
C ARG A 36 14.87 -4.96 -3.44
N LEU A 37 14.37 -4.24 -4.44
CA LEU A 37 13.06 -4.49 -5.02
C LEU A 37 13.12 -5.66 -6.00
N ALA A 38 12.18 -6.60 -5.85
CA ALA A 38 12.00 -7.68 -6.82
C ALA A 38 11.23 -7.17 -8.05
N HIS A 39 11.39 -7.87 -9.18
CA HIS A 39 10.65 -7.55 -10.40
C HIS A 39 9.14 -7.75 -10.25
N ALA A 40 8.72 -8.73 -9.45
CA ALA A 40 7.32 -9.06 -9.24
C ALA A 40 7.06 -9.53 -7.80
N TYR A 41 5.88 -9.18 -7.28
CA TYR A 41 5.40 -9.58 -5.97
C TYR A 41 4.04 -10.27 -6.10
N LEU A 42 3.92 -11.47 -5.54
CA LEU A 42 2.66 -12.23 -5.51
C LEU A 42 2.06 -12.21 -4.10
N PHE A 43 0.91 -11.57 -3.94
CA PHE A 43 0.17 -11.53 -2.68
C PHE A 43 -0.91 -12.62 -2.67
N VAL A 44 -0.80 -13.60 -1.76
CA VAL A 44 -1.67 -14.79 -1.68
C VAL A 44 -2.37 -14.88 -0.33
N GLY A 45 -3.57 -15.47 -0.30
CA GLY A 45 -4.34 -15.70 0.93
C GLY A 45 -5.87 -15.57 0.76
N PRO A 46 -6.66 -15.94 1.78
CA PRO A 46 -8.14 -15.90 1.75
C PRO A 46 -8.73 -14.54 1.41
N ARG A 47 -10.00 -14.47 0.97
CA ARG A 47 -10.69 -13.20 0.71
C ARG A 47 -10.74 -12.34 1.98
N GLY A 48 -10.53 -11.02 1.83
CA GLY A 48 -10.63 -10.06 2.95
C GLY A 48 -9.37 -9.89 3.79
N THR A 49 -8.29 -10.65 3.54
CA THR A 49 -7.03 -10.60 4.31
C THR A 49 -6.10 -9.43 4.00
N GLY A 50 -6.57 -8.41 3.27
CA GLY A 50 -5.78 -7.20 3.02
C GLY A 50 -4.82 -7.24 1.81
N LYS A 51 -4.69 -8.36 1.09
CA LYS A 51 -3.78 -8.51 -0.09
C LYS A 51 -3.72 -7.30 -1.02
N THR A 52 -4.86 -6.89 -1.58
CA THR A 52 -4.93 -5.76 -2.51
C THR A 52 -4.66 -4.42 -1.82
N SER A 53 -5.01 -4.28 -0.54
CA SER A 53 -4.69 -3.06 0.22
C SER A 53 -3.18 -2.95 0.45
N THR A 54 -2.53 -4.02 0.90
CA THR A 54 -1.07 -4.06 1.09
C THR A 54 -0.32 -3.82 -0.21
N ALA A 55 -0.77 -4.42 -1.32
CA ALA A 55 -0.19 -4.18 -2.64
C ALA A 55 -0.27 -2.70 -3.05
N ARG A 56 -1.41 -2.02 -2.79
CA ARG A 56 -1.56 -0.58 -3.06
C ARG A 56 -0.67 0.27 -2.17
N ILE A 57 -0.59 -0.04 -0.88
CA ILE A 57 0.31 0.66 0.05
C ILE A 57 1.77 0.54 -0.42
N PHE A 58 2.16 -0.66 -0.87
CA PHE A 58 3.49 -0.88 -1.43
C PHE A 58 3.70 -0.06 -2.71
N ALA A 59 2.76 -0.05 -3.65
CA ALA A 59 2.84 0.77 -4.85
C ALA A 59 2.95 2.28 -4.54
N LYS A 60 2.19 2.78 -3.55
CA LYS A 60 2.33 4.17 -3.07
C LYS A 60 3.74 4.48 -2.57
N ALA A 61 4.32 3.57 -1.78
CA ALA A 61 5.68 3.73 -1.27
C ALA A 61 6.74 3.76 -2.37
N LEU A 62 6.48 3.14 -3.53
CA LEU A 62 7.38 3.15 -4.68
C LEU A 62 7.20 4.41 -5.55
N ASN A 63 5.96 4.84 -5.76
CA ASN A 63 5.62 5.82 -6.80
C ASN A 63 5.37 7.25 -6.25
N CYS A 64 5.07 7.43 -4.97
CA CYS A 64 4.78 8.77 -4.45
C CYS A 64 6.06 9.65 -4.39
N PRO A 65 5.93 10.98 -4.50
CA PRO A 65 7.06 11.87 -4.70
C PRO A 65 8.17 11.73 -3.66
N GLY A 66 9.41 11.70 -4.16
CA GLY A 66 10.60 11.47 -3.34
C GLY A 66 10.79 10.01 -2.91
N GLY A 67 10.07 9.06 -3.50
CA GLY A 67 10.26 7.62 -3.32
C GLY A 67 11.27 6.98 -4.31
N PRO A 68 11.63 5.70 -4.12
CA PRO A 68 11.03 4.74 -3.18
C PRO A 68 11.33 5.02 -1.71
N LYS A 69 10.29 5.13 -0.87
CA LYS A 69 10.44 5.36 0.58
C LYS A 69 9.26 4.78 1.36
N VAL A 70 9.53 4.35 2.59
CA VAL A 70 8.52 3.73 3.46
C VAL A 70 7.54 4.77 4.02
N ASP A 71 8.03 5.98 4.27
CA ASP A 71 7.25 7.11 4.77
C ASP A 71 6.86 8.03 3.60
N PHE A 72 5.57 8.08 3.29
CA PHE A 72 5.02 8.84 2.17
C PHE A 72 3.73 9.53 2.60
N ASP A 73 3.38 10.65 1.96
CA ASP A 73 2.10 11.31 2.21
C ASP A 73 0.97 10.54 1.49
N PRO A 74 0.03 9.91 2.22
CA PRO A 74 -1.06 9.17 1.59
C PRO A 74 -2.05 10.06 0.82
N ASN A 75 -2.00 11.39 1.00
CA ASN A 75 -2.87 12.36 0.35
C ASN A 75 -2.28 12.97 -0.92
N ASP A 76 -1.03 12.64 -1.27
CA ASP A 76 -0.43 13.06 -2.53
C ASP A 76 -1.29 12.58 -3.73
N PRO A 77 -1.44 13.38 -4.81
CA PRO A 77 -2.27 13.02 -5.96
C PRO A 77 -1.96 11.63 -6.52
N ILE A 78 -0.68 11.25 -6.63
CA ILE A 78 -0.26 9.93 -7.13
C ILE A 78 -0.74 8.84 -6.16
N CYS A 79 -0.54 9.06 -4.86
CA CYS A 79 -0.98 8.14 -3.81
C CYS A 79 -2.51 7.93 -3.82
N VAL A 80 -3.28 8.99 -4.09
CA VAL A 80 -4.74 8.92 -4.20
C VAL A 80 -5.15 8.12 -5.45
N GLU A 81 -4.54 8.37 -6.60
CA GLU A 81 -4.81 7.62 -7.84
C GLU A 81 -4.55 6.12 -7.69
N ILE A 82 -3.45 5.75 -7.01
CA ILE A 82 -3.14 4.35 -6.68
C ILE A 82 -4.19 3.76 -5.73
N ALA A 83 -4.64 4.52 -4.73
CA ALA A 83 -5.66 4.07 -3.78
C ALA A 83 -6.99 3.74 -4.49
N GLU A 84 -7.36 4.58 -5.45
CA GLU A 84 -8.56 4.45 -6.28
C GLU A 84 -8.41 3.37 -7.36
N GLY A 85 -7.17 2.97 -7.68
CA GLY A 85 -6.88 2.01 -8.75
C GLY A 85 -7.02 2.61 -10.14
N ARG A 86 -6.79 3.92 -10.27
CA ARG A 86 -6.77 4.66 -11.55
C ARG A 86 -5.34 4.95 -12.04
N SER A 87 -4.33 4.68 -11.21
CA SER A 87 -2.92 4.77 -11.62
C SER A 87 -2.63 3.82 -12.78
N LEU A 88 -1.97 4.34 -13.82
CA LEU A 88 -1.48 3.57 -14.96
C LEU A 88 -0.01 3.17 -14.81
N ASP A 89 0.71 3.85 -13.90
CA ASP A 89 2.08 3.57 -13.46
C ASP A 89 2.11 2.87 -12.08
#